data_AF-A0A2C9WTF9-F1
#
_entry.id   AF-A0A2C9WTF9-F1
#
_cell.length_a   1.000
_cell.length_b   1.000
_cell.length_c   1.000
_cell.angle_alpha   90.00
_cell.angle_beta   90.00
_cell.angle_gamma   90.00
#
_symmetry.space_group_name_H-M   'P 1'
#
loop_
_entity.id
_entity.type
_entity.pdbx_description
1 polymer ?
#
loop_
_entity_poly.entity_id
_entity_poly.type
_entity_poly.pdbx_seq_one_letter_code
_entity_poly.pdbx_strand_id
1 'polypeptide(L)'
;MALKQAVSLEPEKISECKDGIDLSHYVAKSEYDALEAEYNALKNSPDALKARLAELELDSDQQSDQDDQAQDYSKLNNDQLKAILIEKGIGFKQSAKKDELLALIPKE
;
A
#
# COMPACT_ATOMS: atom_id res chain seq x y z
N MET A 1 -0.98 15.73 -13.26
CA MET A 1 -2.09 16.50 -13.84
C MET A 1 -3.33 15.63 -13.81
N ALA A 2 -4.19 15.76 -12.80
CA ALA A 2 -5.47 15.05 -12.77
C ALA A 2 -6.49 15.92 -13.52
N LEU A 3 -6.92 15.45 -14.69
CA LEU A 3 -8.01 16.03 -15.45
C LEU A 3 -9.30 15.88 -14.64
N LYS A 4 -9.80 17.00 -14.10
CA LYS A 4 -11.19 17.12 -13.66
C LYS A 4 -12.08 16.93 -14.89
N GLN A 5 -12.62 15.73 -15.04
CA GLN A 5 -13.71 15.49 -15.97
C GLN A 5 -14.98 15.96 -15.26
N ALA A 6 -15.38 17.20 -15.53
CA ALA A 6 -16.69 17.69 -15.17
C ALA A 6 -17.72 16.80 -15.89
N VAL A 7 -18.58 16.14 -15.10
CA VAL A 7 -19.76 15.46 -15.61
C VAL A 7 -20.63 16.51 -16.27
N SER A 8 -20.58 16.56 -17.60
CA SER A 8 -21.38 17.46 -18.43
C SER A 8 -22.83 16.99 -18.37
N LEU A 9 -23.59 17.52 -17.42
CA LEU A 9 -25.01 17.27 -17.26
C LEU A 9 -25.76 17.99 -18.40
N GLU A 10 -26.33 17.22 -19.33
CA GLU A 10 -27.16 17.78 -20.40
C GLU A 10 -28.47 18.37 -19.82
N PRO A 11 -28.83 19.62 -20.18
CA PRO A 11 -29.90 20.37 -19.52
C PRO A 11 -31.32 19.85 -19.80
N GLU A 12 -31.50 18.93 -20.77
CA GLU A 12 -32.85 18.50 -21.18
C GLU A 12 -33.53 17.54 -20.19
N LYS A 13 -32.77 16.80 -19.38
CA LYS A 13 -33.34 15.83 -18.42
C LYS A 13 -33.71 16.43 -17.06
N ILE A 14 -33.42 17.71 -16.83
CA ILE A 14 -33.74 18.41 -15.57
C ILE A 14 -35.21 18.87 -15.53
N SER A 15 -35.95 18.73 -16.64
CA SER A 15 -37.29 19.29 -16.83
C SER A 15 -38.44 18.58 -16.08
N GLU A 16 -38.20 17.49 -15.34
CA GLU A 16 -39.27 16.79 -14.59
C GLU A 16 -38.93 16.38 -13.15
N CYS A 17 -37.86 16.88 -12.52
CA CYS A 17 -37.61 16.60 -11.10
C CYS A 17 -38.43 17.54 -10.20
N LYS A 18 -39.66 17.13 -9.88
CA LYS A 18 -40.63 17.95 -9.12
C LYS A 18 -40.36 18.12 -7.64
N ASP A 19 -39.37 17.47 -7.04
CA ASP A 19 -38.93 17.75 -5.67
C ASP A 19 -37.46 17.35 -5.53
N GLY A 20 -36.67 18.11 -4.76
CA GLY A 20 -35.22 17.88 -4.60
C GLY A 20 -34.79 16.48 -4.11
N ILE A 21 -35.76 15.67 -3.67
CA ILE A 21 -35.60 14.25 -3.32
C ILE A 21 -35.28 13.42 -4.57
N ASP A 22 -35.93 13.70 -5.70
CA ASP A 22 -35.81 12.92 -6.93
C ASP A 22 -34.44 13.10 -7.60
N LEU A 23 -33.89 14.32 -7.54
CA LEU A 23 -32.53 14.59 -8.03
C LEU A 23 -31.46 13.88 -7.18
N SER A 24 -31.63 13.87 -5.85
CA SER A 24 -30.70 13.19 -4.94
C SER A 24 -30.72 11.67 -5.12
N HIS A 25 -31.91 11.09 -5.37
CA HIS A 25 -32.07 9.67 -5.65
C HIS A 25 -31.50 9.30 -7.02
N TYR A 26 -31.71 10.15 -8.03
CA TYR A 26 -31.13 9.96 -9.37
C TYR A 26 -29.60 10.00 -9.34
N VAL A 27 -29.02 10.97 -8.63
CA VAL A 27 -27.55 11.07 -8.45
C VAL A 27 -27.02 9.85 -7.71
N ALA A 28 -27.60 9.48 -6.57
CA ALA A 28 -27.16 8.31 -5.81
C ALA A 28 -27.24 7.01 -6.61
N LYS A 29 -28.28 6.86 -7.45
CA LYS A 29 -28.41 5.71 -8.33
C LYS A 29 -27.34 5.71 -9.44
N SER A 30 -27.05 6.87 -10.03
CA SER A 30 -26.00 6.97 -11.04
C SER A 30 -24.60 6.67 -10.48
N GLU A 31 -24.34 7.06 -9.22
CA GLU A 31 -23.10 6.71 -8.52
C GLU A 31 -23.02 5.21 -8.20
N TYR A 32 -24.15 4.61 -7.79
CA TYR A 32 -24.23 3.17 -7.57
C TYR A 32 -23.96 2.36 -8.84
N ASP A 33 -24.58 2.73 -9.96
CA ASP A 33 -24.41 2.05 -11.24
C ASP A 33 -22.95 2.16 -11.74
N ALA A 34 -22.30 3.31 -11.52
CA ALA A 34 -20.88 3.49 -11.84
C ALA A 34 -19.98 2.60 -10.96
N LEU A 35 -20.24 2.56 -9.65
CA LEU A 35 -19.48 1.72 -8.71
C LEU A 35 -19.65 0.23 -9.01
N GLU A 36 -20.85 -0.21 -9.37
CA GLU A 36 -21.13 -1.58 -9.76
C GLU A 36 -20.38 -1.97 -11.04
N ALA A 37 -20.28 -1.06 -12.02
CA ALA A 37 -19.49 -1.28 -13.21
C ALA A 37 -17.99 -1.42 -12.91
N GLU A 38 -17.44 -0.56 -12.04
CA GLU A 38 -16.04 -0.65 -11.59
C GLU A 38 -15.76 -1.94 -10.81
N TYR A 39 -16.65 -2.32 -9.90
CA TYR A 39 -16.54 -3.56 -9.14
C TYR A 39 -16.54 -4.80 -10.05
N ASN A 40 -17.45 -4.82 -11.04
CA ASN A 40 -17.50 -5.91 -12.00
C ASN A 40 -16.29 -5.92 -12.94
N ALA A 41 -15.76 -4.76 -13.33
CA ALA A 41 -14.51 -4.68 -14.09
C ALA A 41 -13.34 -5.22 -13.28
N LEU A 42 -13.25 -4.90 -11.98
CA LEU A 42 -12.22 -5.43 -11.09
C LEU A 42 -12.34 -6.95 -10.90
N LYS A 43 -13.56 -7.43 -10.67
CA LYS A 43 -13.87 -8.86 -10.49
C LYS A 43 -13.59 -9.69 -11.75
N ASN A 44 -13.92 -9.15 -12.92
CA ASN A 44 -13.77 -9.83 -14.20
C ASN A 44 -12.43 -9.58 -14.89
N SER A 45 -11.53 -8.83 -14.25
CA SER A 45 -10.17 -8.60 -14.73
C SER A 45 -9.14 -9.23 -13.79
N PRO A 46 -9.11 -10.59 -13.71
CA PRO A 46 -8.06 -11.30 -12.99
C PRO A 46 -6.68 -10.97 -13.57
N ASP A 47 -6.60 -10.56 -14.84
CA ASP A 47 -5.36 -10.10 -15.47
C ASP A 47 -4.92 -8.73 -14.95
N ALA A 48 -5.83 -7.81 -14.61
CA ALA A 48 -5.47 -6.55 -13.96
C ALA A 48 -5.01 -6.76 -12.51
N LEU A 49 -5.64 -7.70 -11.79
CA LEU A 49 -5.19 -8.10 -10.45
C LEU A 49 -3.85 -8.85 -10.51
N LYS A 50 -3.64 -9.72 -11.50
CA LYS A 50 -2.35 -10.39 -11.74
C LYS A 50 -1.26 -9.41 -12.18
N ALA A 51 -1.57 -8.42 -13.00
CA ALA A 51 -0.60 -7.39 -13.38
C ALA A 51 -0.16 -6.59 -12.15
N ARG A 52 -1.12 -6.20 -11.29
CA ARG A 52 -0.80 -5.54 -10.03
C ARG A 52 -0.05 -6.44 -9.04
N LEU A 53 -0.37 -7.74 -9.01
CA LEU A 53 0.37 -8.72 -8.21
C LEU A 53 1.80 -8.89 -8.74
N ALA A 54 2.00 -8.97 -10.05
CA ALA A 54 3.31 -9.07 -10.67
C ALA A 54 4.15 -7.81 -10.43
N GLU A 55 3.54 -6.61 -10.44
CA GLU A 55 4.21 -5.37 -10.03
C GLU A 55 4.64 -5.42 -8.55
N LEU A 56 3.76 -5.87 -7.66
CA LEU A 56 4.08 -6.02 -6.23
C LEU A 56 5.10 -7.13 -5.95
N GLU A 57 5.10 -8.22 -6.72
CA GLU A 57 6.07 -9.30 -6.66
C GLU A 57 7.45 -8.83 -7.15
N LEU A 58 7.51 -8.05 -8.24
CA LEU A 58 8.73 -7.39 -8.70
C LEU A 58 9.30 -6.41 -7.66
N ASP A 59 8.44 -5.65 -6.98
CA ASP A 59 8.87 -4.77 -5.88
C ASP A 59 9.36 -5.56 -4.65
N SER A 60 8.81 -6.75 -4.39
CA SER A 60 9.30 -7.62 -3.31
C SER A 60 10.60 -8.36 -3.66
N ASP A 61 10.79 -8.77 -4.92
CA ASP A 61 12.04 -9.38 -5.41
C ASP A 61 13.20 -8.36 -5.43
N GLN A 62 12.91 -7.06 -5.49
CA GLN A 62 13.90 -5.99 -5.32
C GLN A 62 14.28 -5.75 -3.84
N GLN A 63 13.52 -6.29 -2.87
CA GLN A 63 13.81 -6.17 -1.43
C GLN A 63 14.38 -7.44 -0.80
N SER A 64 14.32 -8.60 -1.47
CA SER A 64 14.84 -9.87 -0.94
C SER A 64 16.36 -10.06 -1.07
N ASP A 65 17.07 -9.19 -1.79
CA ASP A 65 18.54 -9.29 -1.94
C ASP A 65 19.33 -8.74 -0.75
N GLN A 66 18.67 -8.28 0.33
CA GLN A 66 19.37 -7.76 1.52
C GLN A 66 19.52 -8.75 2.67
N ASP A 67 18.84 -9.91 2.64
CA ASP A 67 18.91 -10.88 3.75
C ASP A 67 20.09 -11.87 3.63
N ASP A 68 20.64 -12.08 2.43
CA ASP A 68 21.73 -13.06 2.19
C ASP A 68 23.14 -12.45 2.05
N GLN A 69 23.29 -11.14 2.19
CA GLN A 69 24.62 -10.57 2.41
C GLN A 69 24.93 -10.76 3.89
N ALA A 70 25.96 -11.55 4.22
CA ALA A 70 26.56 -11.56 5.56
C ALA A 70 26.86 -10.12 5.97
N GLN A 71 25.91 -9.47 6.64
CA GLN A 71 26.00 -8.07 7.01
C GLN A 71 27.14 -8.00 8.01
N ASP A 72 28.23 -7.32 7.63
CA ASP A 72 29.34 -7.08 8.53
C ASP A 72 28.93 -6.01 9.55
N TYR A 73 28.14 -6.45 10.53
CA TYR A 73 27.62 -5.62 11.61
C TYR A 73 28.77 -4.98 12.42
N SER A 74 30.00 -5.50 12.32
CA SER A 74 31.19 -4.95 12.98
C SER A 74 31.47 -3.49 12.59
N LYS A 75 30.99 -3.03 11.44
CA LYS A 75 31.13 -1.64 10.98
C LYS A 75 30.09 -0.69 11.60
N LEU A 76 29.00 -1.22 12.15
CA LEU A 76 27.93 -0.43 12.73
C LEU A 76 28.29 0.13 14.11
N ASN A 77 27.69 1.26 14.48
CA ASN A 77 27.82 1.84 15.80
C ASN A 77 26.81 1.22 16.79
N ASN A 78 26.91 1.57 18.08
CA ASN A 78 26.06 1.00 19.12
C ASN A 78 24.56 1.28 18.87
N ASP A 79 24.21 2.48 18.41
CA ASP A 79 22.81 2.86 18.16
C ASP A 79 22.20 2.12 16.97
N GLN A 80 22.98 1.93 15.90
CA GLN A 80 22.60 1.13 14.74
C GLN A 80 22.39 -0.33 15.11
N LEU A 81 23.29 -0.91 15.93
CA LEU A 81 23.15 -2.27 16.41
C LEU A 81 21.90 -2.44 17.28
N LYS A 82 21.60 -1.45 18.14
CA LYS A 82 20.36 -1.44 18.93
C LYS A 82 19.12 -1.40 18.05
N ALA A 83 19.12 -0.58 17.00
CA ALA A 83 18.00 -0.50 16.06
C ALA A 83 17.72 -1.85 15.39
N ILE A 84 18.77 -2.53 14.92
CA ILE A 84 18.67 -3.87 14.30
C ILE A 84 18.13 -4.90 15.30
N LEU A 85 18.60 -4.87 16.54
CA LEU A 85 18.10 -5.79 17.58
C LEU A 85 16.62 -5.53 17.90
N ILE A 86 16.17 -4.27 17.93
CA ILE A 86 14.74 -3.93 18.09
C ILE A 86 13.93 -4.44 16.90
N GLU A 87 14.41 -4.20 15.69
CA GLU A 87 13.77 -4.64 14.44
C GLU A 87 13.64 -6.17 14.39
N LYS A 88 14.67 -6.90 14.81
CA LYS A 88 14.66 -8.38 14.91
C LYS A 88 13.95 -8.90 16.17
N GLY A 89 13.42 -8.03 17.04
CA GLY A 89 12.73 -8.43 18.27
C GLY A 89 13.65 -9.05 19.34
N ILE A 90 14.96 -8.78 19.30
CA ILE A 90 15.97 -9.30 20.21
C ILE A 90 16.16 -8.33 21.38
N GLY A 91 15.91 -8.81 22.59
CA GLY A 91 16.13 -8.02 23.81
C GLY A 91 17.62 -7.85 24.15
N PHE A 92 18.03 -6.63 24.49
CA PHE A 92 19.39 -6.31 24.94
C PHE A 92 19.39 -5.40 26.17
N LYS A 93 20.52 -5.36 26.90
CA LYS A 93 20.71 -4.42 28.03
C LYS A 93 21.07 -3.04 27.48
N GLN A 94 20.48 -1.97 27.98
CA GLN A 94 20.78 -0.60 27.52
C GLN A 94 22.25 -0.19 27.73
N SER A 95 22.92 -0.78 28.74
CA SER A 95 24.34 -0.62 29.03
C SER A 95 25.25 -1.55 28.21
N ALA A 96 24.71 -2.33 27.27
CA ALA A 96 25.46 -3.31 26.51
C ALA A 96 26.49 -2.65 25.59
N LYS A 97 27.70 -3.21 25.58
CA LYS A 97 28.79 -2.73 24.72
C LYS A 97 28.60 -3.20 23.28
N LYS A 98 29.30 -2.56 22.35
CA LYS A 98 29.24 -2.89 20.91
C LYS A 98 29.44 -4.39 20.66
N ASP A 99 30.43 -5.01 21.29
CA ASP A 99 30.72 -6.45 21.12
C ASP A 99 29.58 -7.35 21.64
N GLU A 100 28.91 -6.94 22.72
CA GLU A 100 27.77 -7.66 23.28
C GLU A 100 26.55 -7.55 22.37
N LEU A 101 26.29 -6.37 21.79
CA LEU A 101 25.21 -6.19 20.81
C LEU A 101 25.48 -7.00 19.54
N LEU A 102 26.73 -7.05 19.07
CA LEU A 102 27.14 -7.86 17.92
C LEU A 102 26.96 -9.35 18.16
N ALA A 103 27.26 -9.83 19.37
CA ALA A 103 27.08 -11.23 19.74
C ALA A 103 25.61 -11.66 19.82
N LEU A 104 24.68 -10.71 20.00
CA LEU A 104 23.25 -10.98 20.04
C LEU A 104 22.63 -11.10 18.64
N ILE A 105 23.28 -10.59 17.60
CA ILE A 105 22.79 -10.72 16.23
C ILE A 105 23.10 -12.16 15.76
N PRO A 106 22.09 -12.95 15.37
CA PRO A 106 22.30 -14.29 14.85
C PRO A 106 23.22 -14.23 13.64
N LYS A 107 24.25 -15.09 13.64
CA LYS A 107 25.07 -15.35 12.46
C LYS A 107 24.42 -16.54 11.77
N GLU A 108 23.73 -16.29 10.66
CA GLU A 108 23.30 -17.36 9.76
C GLU A 108 24.51 -18.05 9.09
#